data_AF-A0A933X7R2-F1
#
_entry.id   AF-A0A933X7R2-F1
#
_cell.length_a   1.000
_cell.length_b   1.000
_cell.length_c   1.000
_cell.angle_alpha   90.00
_cell.angle_beta   90.00
_cell.angle_gamma   90.00
#
_symmetry.space_group_name_H-M   'P 1'
#
loop_
_entity.id
_entity.type
_entity.pdbx_description
1 polymer ?
#
loop_
_entity_poly.entity_id
_entity_poly.type
_entity_poly.pdbx_seq_one_letter_code
_entity_poly.pdbx_strand_id
1 'polypeptide(L)'
;MRFIRQYRSLLLFAVFLVLCSVMVIRQINANQSRHVELREAFILLHTRGYKPEAETLYDRLLKEMERLPNQELLDDFQRTLTLVDPMRDQPENLIWAYHWTVSNELETRSEASLKRALKLAREK
;
A
#
# COMPACT_ATOMS: atom_id res chain seq x y z
N MET A 1 47.14 -8.98 3.14
CA MET A 1 46.68 -8.67 4.52
C MET A 1 46.89 -7.21 4.99
N ARG A 2 47.74 -6.38 4.36
CA ARG A 2 47.89 -4.94 4.72
C ARG A 2 46.67 -4.08 4.35
N PHE A 3 46.04 -4.33 3.21
CA PHE A 3 44.83 -3.61 2.74
C PHE A 3 43.65 -3.71 3.73
N ILE A 4 43.37 -4.93 4.24
CA ILE A 4 42.28 -5.17 5.21
C ILE A 4 42.53 -4.40 6.53
N ARG A 5 43.79 -4.26 6.93
CA ARG A 5 44.17 -3.55 8.16
C ARG A 5 44.09 -2.03 7.99
N GLN A 6 44.37 -1.52 6.79
CA GLN A 6 44.36 -0.08 6.47
C GLN A 6 42.95 0.46 6.18
N TYR A 7 42.07 -0.36 5.59
CA TYR A 7 40.67 -0.01 5.31
C TYR A 7 39.68 -0.62 6.30
N ARG A 8 40.15 -1.09 7.46
CA ARG A 8 39.32 -1.76 8.47
C ARG A 8 38.11 -0.92 8.89
N SER A 9 38.31 0.38 9.07
CA SER A 9 37.24 1.31 9.43
C SER A 9 36.22 1.50 8.29
N LEU A 10 36.68 1.58 7.03
CA LEU A 10 35.79 1.67 5.87
C LEU A 10 34.99 0.39 5.66
N LEU A 11 35.60 -0.77 5.88
CA LEU A 11 34.92 -2.07 5.80
C LEU A 11 33.85 -2.20 6.90
N LEU A 12 34.16 -1.81 8.14
CA LEU A 12 33.18 -1.81 9.22
C LEU A 12 32.03 -0.85 8.94
N PHE A 13 32.32 0.33 8.40
CA PHE A 13 31.31 1.30 7.99
C PHE A 13 30.42 0.76 6.86
N ALA A 14 31.01 0.13 5.84
CA ALA A 14 30.26 -0.49 4.75
C ALA A 14 29.36 -1.63 5.25
N VAL A 15 29.86 -2.49 6.15
CA VAL A 15 29.06 -3.56 6.77
C VAL A 15 27.91 -2.97 7.57
N PHE A 16 28.15 -1.91 8.35
CA PHE A 16 27.10 -1.24 9.11
C PHE A 16 26.00 -0.67 8.20
N LEU A 17 26.38 0.01 7.11
CA LEU A 17 25.42 0.51 6.11
C LEU A 17 24.57 -0.61 5.51
N VAL A 18 25.18 -1.73 5.13
CA VAL A 18 24.45 -2.89 4.60
C VAL A 18 23.44 -3.42 5.63
N LEU A 19 23.84 -3.55 6.90
CA LEU A 19 22.94 -4.01 7.95
C LEU A 19 21.76 -3.04 8.16
N CYS A 20 22.01 -1.73 8.15
CA CYS A 20 20.95 -0.73 8.24
C CYS A 20 19.96 -0.83 7.07
N SER A 21 20.47 -0.93 5.84
CA SER A 21 19.63 -1.09 4.65
C SER A 21 18.78 -2.36 4.71
N VAL A 22 19.36 -3.49 5.13
CA VAL A 22 18.62 -4.75 5.29
C VAL A 22 17.52 -4.63 6.33
N MET A 23 17.79 -4.00 7.48
CA MET A 23 16.76 -3.81 8.52
C MET A 23 15.58 -2.98 8.00
N VAL A 24 15.85 -1.88 7.29
CA VAL A 24 14.80 -1.03 6.71
C VAL A 24 13.95 -1.82 5.70
N ILE A 25 14.58 -2.58 4.80
CA ILE A 25 13.85 -3.39 3.81
C ILE A 25 12.98 -4.44 4.51
N ARG A 26 13.51 -5.12 5.54
CA ARG A 26 12.73 -6.10 6.30
C ARG A 26 11.53 -5.47 7.00
N GLN A 27 11.68 -4.27 7.54
CA GLN A 27 10.59 -3.53 8.18
C GLN A 27 9.51 -3.15 7.17
N ILE A 28 9.89 -2.66 5.98
CA ILE A 28 8.95 -2.34 4.89
C ILE A 28 8.17 -3.59 4.48
N ASN A 29 8.86 -4.70 4.22
CA ASN A 29 8.22 -5.96 3.83
C ASN A 29 7.29 -6.52 4.92
N ALA A 30 7.66 -6.38 6.19
CA ALA A 30 6.81 -6.81 7.31
C ALA A 30 5.53 -5.96 7.41
N ASN A 31 5.65 -4.65 7.21
CA ASN A 31 4.49 -3.75 7.20
C ASN A 31 3.55 -4.06 6.03
N GLN A 32 4.11 -4.28 4.84
CA GLN A 32 3.38 -4.72 3.64
C GLN A 32 2.61 -6.02 3.87
N SER A 33 3.29 -7.02 4.42
CA SER A 33 2.68 -8.31 4.72
C SER A 33 1.50 -8.17 5.68
N ARG A 34 1.62 -7.30 6.69
CA ARG A 34 0.57 -7.06 7.67
C ARG A 34 -0.65 -6.37 7.06
N HIS A 35 -0.44 -5.41 6.16
CA HIS A 35 -1.55 -4.74 5.45
C HIS A 35 -2.31 -5.71 4.55
N VAL A 36 -1.58 -6.53 3.77
CA VAL A 36 -2.19 -7.56 2.92
C VAL A 36 -3.00 -8.56 3.76
N GLU A 37 -2.47 -9.00 4.89
CA GLU A 37 -3.18 -9.89 5.81
C GLU A 37 -4.47 -9.24 6.37
N LEU A 38 -4.39 -7.97 6.77
CA LEU A 38 -5.54 -7.20 7.23
C LEU A 38 -6.63 -7.13 6.16
N ARG A 39 -6.26 -6.83 4.91
CA ARG A 39 -7.18 -6.74 3.77
C ARG A 39 -7.84 -8.08 3.45
N GLU A 40 -7.08 -9.16 3.37
CA GLU A 40 -7.66 -10.47 3.06
C GLU A 40 -8.55 -10.98 4.20
N ALA A 41 -8.19 -10.70 5.47
CA ALA A 41 -9.05 -10.99 6.62
C ALA A 41 -10.37 -10.19 6.55
N PHE A 42 -10.31 -8.91 6.21
CA PHE A 42 -11.50 -8.07 5.98
C PHE A 42 -12.42 -8.66 4.91
N ILE A 43 -11.87 -8.97 3.73
CA ILE A 43 -12.63 -9.56 2.61
C ILE A 43 -13.26 -10.89 3.03
N LEU A 44 -12.49 -11.75 3.71
CA LEU A 44 -12.96 -13.06 4.17
C LEU A 44 -14.12 -12.92 5.17
N LEU A 45 -14.01 -12.05 6.17
CA LEU A 45 -15.06 -11.87 7.17
C LEU A 45 -16.33 -11.29 6.55
N HIS A 46 -16.19 -10.28 5.68
CA HIS A 46 -17.34 -9.69 4.98
C HIS A 46 -18.05 -10.73 4.09
N THR A 47 -17.30 -11.48 3.28
CA THR A 47 -17.87 -12.51 2.39
C THR A 47 -18.55 -13.66 3.15
N ARG A 48 -18.14 -13.91 4.40
CA ARG A 48 -18.75 -14.91 5.29
C ARG A 48 -19.92 -14.37 6.12
N GLY A 49 -20.21 -13.06 6.03
CA GLY A 49 -21.32 -12.42 6.75
C GLY A 49 -21.00 -11.99 8.19
N TYR A 50 -19.73 -12.04 8.62
CA TYR A 50 -19.28 -11.53 9.92
C TYR A 50 -19.16 -10.00 9.88
N LYS A 51 -20.32 -9.32 9.87
CA LYS A 51 -20.40 -7.87 9.68
C LYS A 51 -19.64 -7.04 10.73
N PRO A 52 -19.81 -7.27 12.06
CA PRO A 52 -19.14 -6.44 13.07
C PRO A 52 -17.61 -6.53 13.01
N GLU A 53 -17.08 -7.72 12.78
CA GLU A 53 -15.65 -7.95 12.67
C GLU A 53 -15.09 -7.39 11.36
N ALA A 54 -15.84 -7.49 10.26
CA ALA A 54 -15.48 -6.87 8.99
C ALA A 54 -15.46 -5.33 9.08
N GLU A 55 -16.44 -4.71 9.75
CA GLU A 55 -16.47 -3.27 10.03
C GLU A 55 -15.24 -2.83 10.83
N THR A 56 -14.87 -3.60 11.86
CA THR A 56 -13.69 -3.32 12.66
C THR A 56 -12.40 -3.34 11.83
N LEU A 57 -12.27 -4.28 10.89
CA LEU A 57 -11.10 -4.34 10.00
C LEU A 57 -11.15 -3.26 8.92
N TYR A 58 -12.32 -2.92 8.41
CA TYR A 58 -12.53 -1.82 7.48
C TYR A 58 -12.04 -0.49 8.06
N ASP A 59 -12.44 -0.16 9.28
CA ASP A 59 -11.98 1.06 9.96
C ASP A 59 -10.46 1.11 10.15
N ARG A 60 -9.82 -0.05 10.35
CA ARG A 60 -8.36 -0.13 10.43
C ARG A 60 -7.71 0.10 9.07
N LEU A 61 -8.24 -0.50 8.01
CA LEU A 61 -7.77 -0.27 6.63
C LEU A 61 -7.82 1.21 6.27
N LEU A 62 -8.92 1.89 6.60
CA LEU A 62 -9.06 3.33 6.35
C LEU A 62 -8.01 4.17 7.10
N LYS A 63 -7.74 3.85 8.37
CA LYS A 63 -6.72 4.56 9.18
C LYS A 63 -5.30 4.35 8.66
N GLU A 64 -5.01 3.20 8.07
CA GLU A 64 -3.68 2.88 7.54
C GLU A 64 -3.48 3.45 6.13
N MET A 65 -4.57 3.67 5.38
CA MET A 65 -4.58 4.08 3.97
C MET A 65 -3.70 5.28 3.63
N GLU A 66 -3.75 6.36 4.43
CA GLU A 66 -2.95 7.57 4.21
C GLU A 66 -1.43 7.29 4.23
N ARG A 67 -1.01 6.26 4.96
CA ARG A 67 0.40 5.89 5.14
C ARG A 67 0.86 4.82 4.16
N LEU A 68 -0.07 4.22 3.41
CA LEU A 68 0.27 3.18 2.44
C LEU A 68 1.03 3.79 1.26
N PRO A 69 2.05 3.11 0.73
CA PRO A 69 2.65 3.49 -0.53
C PRO A 69 1.63 3.29 -1.68
N ASN A 70 1.80 4.06 -2.76
CA ASN A 70 0.90 3.99 -3.92
C ASN A 70 0.78 2.58 -4.53
N GLN A 71 1.84 1.78 -4.43
CA GLN A 71 1.82 0.41 -4.92
C GLN A 71 0.80 -0.46 -4.15
N GLU A 72 0.74 -0.34 -2.84
CA GLU A 72 -0.23 -1.09 -2.02
C GLU A 72 -1.67 -0.64 -2.30
N LEU A 73 -1.89 0.67 -2.47
CA LEU A 73 -3.21 1.18 -2.87
C LEU A 73 -3.64 0.67 -4.26
N LEU A 74 -2.72 0.59 -5.22
CA LEU A 74 -3.01 0.02 -6.54
C LEU A 74 -3.34 -1.47 -6.44
N ASP A 75 -2.61 -2.22 -5.62
CA ASP A 75 -2.88 -3.64 -5.38
C ASP A 75 -4.26 -3.84 -4.74
N ASP A 76 -4.64 -2.99 -3.79
CA ASP A 76 -5.96 -3.00 -3.14
C ASP A 76 -7.08 -2.66 -4.12
N PHE A 77 -6.86 -1.67 -4.98
CA PHE A 77 -7.79 -1.31 -6.05
C PHE A 77 -8.01 -2.47 -7.02
N GLN A 78 -6.93 -3.09 -7.50
CA GLN A 78 -7.03 -4.25 -8.39
C GLN A 78 -7.70 -5.44 -7.70
N ARG A 79 -7.38 -5.69 -6.44
CA ARG A 79 -7.95 -6.78 -5.66
C ARG A 79 -9.46 -6.62 -5.50
N THR A 80 -9.91 -5.42 -5.15
CA THR A 80 -11.33 -5.12 -4.94
C THR A 80 -12.12 -5.09 -6.25
N LEU A 81 -11.52 -4.67 -7.36
CA LEU A 81 -12.15 -4.66 -8.68
C LEU A 81 -12.68 -6.04 -9.11
N THR A 82 -12.02 -7.13 -8.69
CA THR A 82 -12.46 -8.50 -8.97
C THR A 82 -13.65 -8.98 -8.11
N LEU A 83 -13.98 -8.23 -7.05
CA LEU A 83 -14.95 -8.62 -6.03
C LEU A 83 -16.25 -7.79 -6.08
N VAL A 84 -16.22 -6.64 -6.76
CA VAL A 84 -17.34 -5.71 -6.81
C VAL A 84 -17.66 -5.35 -8.25
N ASP A 85 -18.92 -5.04 -8.52
CA ASP A 85 -19.31 -4.41 -9.79
C ASP A 85 -19.29 -2.89 -9.59
N PRO A 86 -18.31 -2.16 -10.18
CA PRO A 86 -18.21 -0.72 -9.97
C PRO A 86 -19.39 0.08 -10.56
N MET A 87 -20.13 -0.51 -11.49
CA MET A 87 -21.26 0.14 -12.16
C MET A 87 -22.56 0.08 -11.37
N ARG A 88 -22.59 -0.73 -10.30
CA ARG A 88 -23.75 -0.86 -9.41
C ARG A 88 -23.46 -0.20 -8.08
N ASP A 89 -24.37 0.64 -7.64
CA ASP A 89 -24.30 1.24 -6.31
C ASP A 89 -24.64 0.19 -5.26
N GLN A 90 -23.72 -0.04 -4.32
CA GLN A 90 -23.84 -1.04 -3.25
C GLN A 90 -23.34 -0.45 -1.92
N PRO A 91 -24.02 0.58 -1.38
CA PRO A 91 -23.52 1.32 -0.22
C PRO A 91 -23.44 0.47 1.06
N GLU A 92 -24.22 -0.61 1.15
CA GLU A 92 -24.17 -1.56 2.27
C GLU A 92 -23.01 -2.57 2.18
N ASN A 93 -22.35 -2.67 1.02
CA ASN A 93 -21.24 -3.60 0.80
C ASN A 93 -19.93 -2.90 1.17
N LEU A 94 -19.30 -3.33 2.27
CA LEU A 94 -18.07 -2.70 2.76
C LEU A 94 -16.91 -2.84 1.76
N ILE A 95 -16.88 -3.93 0.98
CA ILE A 95 -15.85 -4.12 -0.06
C ILE A 95 -16.02 -3.08 -1.18
N TRP A 96 -17.27 -2.76 -1.52
CA TRP A 96 -17.59 -1.72 -2.50
C TRP A 96 -17.24 -0.32 -1.98
N ALA A 97 -17.58 -0.03 -0.72
CA ALA A 97 -17.19 1.23 -0.07
C ALA A 97 -15.67 1.40 -0.03
N TYR A 98 -14.96 0.32 0.31
CA TYR A 98 -13.50 0.29 0.31
C TYR A 98 -12.91 0.51 -1.08
N HIS A 99 -13.46 -0.15 -2.11
CA HIS A 99 -13.03 0.03 -3.52
C HIS A 99 -13.05 1.51 -3.94
N TRP A 100 -14.16 2.20 -3.68
CA TRP A 100 -14.29 3.62 -4.01
C TRP A 100 -13.37 4.50 -3.18
N THR A 101 -13.18 4.17 -1.90
CA THR A 101 -12.29 4.94 -1.04
C THR A 101 -10.84 4.85 -1.52
N VAL A 102 -10.37 3.66 -1.89
CA VAL A 102 -9.04 3.47 -2.48
C VAL A 102 -8.93 4.15 -3.85
N SER A 103 -9.96 4.06 -4.69
CA SER A 103 -10.00 4.74 -6.00
C SER A 103 -9.86 6.25 -5.85
N ASN A 104 -10.62 6.86 -4.93
CA ASN A 104 -10.59 8.30 -4.68
C ASN A 104 -9.24 8.76 -4.12
N GLU A 105 -8.63 7.96 -3.24
CA GLU A 105 -7.29 8.22 -2.71
C GLU A 105 -6.24 8.18 -3.83
N LEU A 106 -6.29 7.18 -4.72
CA LEU A 106 -5.41 7.09 -5.88
C LEU A 106 -5.58 8.29 -6.82
N GLU A 107 -6.80 8.70 -7.10
CA GLU A 107 -7.11 9.86 -7.93
C GLU A 107 -6.51 11.14 -7.31
N THR A 108 -6.74 11.35 -6.01
CA THR A 108 -6.22 12.47 -5.23
C THR A 108 -4.69 12.54 -5.30
N ARG A 109 -3.99 11.41 -5.13
CA ARG A 109 -2.52 11.35 -5.23
C ARG A 109 -2.01 11.57 -6.65
N SER A 110 -2.81 11.20 -7.65
CA SER A 110 -2.45 11.32 -9.07
C SER A 110 -2.68 12.72 -9.65
N GLU A 111 -3.41 13.60 -8.94
CA GLU A 111 -3.85 14.90 -9.46
C GLU A 111 -2.68 15.78 -9.94
N ALA A 112 -1.56 15.78 -9.20
CA ALA A 112 -0.35 16.50 -9.58
C ALA A 112 0.31 15.93 -10.86
N SER A 113 0.29 14.60 -11.01
CA SER A 113 0.79 13.92 -12.21
C SER A 113 -0.12 14.16 -13.41
N LEU A 114 -1.45 14.18 -13.20
CA LEU A 114 -2.43 14.50 -14.23
C LEU A 114 -2.22 15.92 -14.77
N LYS A 115 -2.03 16.91 -13.89
CA LYS A 115 -1.72 18.30 -14.29
C LYS A 115 -0.46 18.38 -15.16
N ARG A 116 0.59 17.61 -14.84
CA ARG A 116 1.82 17.52 -15.66
C ARG A 116 1.56 16.86 -17.01
N ALA A 117 0.84 15.75 -17.05
CA ALA A 117 0.50 15.05 -18.28
C ALA A 117 -0.34 15.93 -19.23
N LEU A 118 -1.33 16.65 -18.68
CA LEU A 118 -2.14 17.61 -19.45
C LEU A 118 -1.32 18.76 -20.02
N LYS A 119 -0.31 19.24 -19.28
CA LYS A 119 0.61 20.29 -19.77
C LYS A 119 1.44 19.78 -20.96
N LEU A 120 2.03 18.59 -20.84
CA LEU A 120 2.78 17.96 -21.94
C LEU A 120 1.92 17.74 -23.19
N ALA A 121 0.65 17.36 -23.03
CA ALA A 121 -0.26 17.17 -24.16
C ALA A 121 -0.66 18.48 -24.86
N ARG A 122 -0.55 19.62 -24.16
CA ARG A 122 -0.90 20.97 -24.67
C ARG A 122 0.28 21.72 -25.26
N GLU A 123 1.51 21.37 -24.88
CA GLU A 123 2.73 21.85 -25.51
C GLU A 123 2.87 21.20 -26.90
N LYS A 124 2.22 21.83 -27.89
CA LYS A 124 2.43 21.60 -29.32
C LYS A 124 3.19 22.76 -29.92
#